data_AF-A7NMV3-F1
#
_entry.id   AF-A7NMV3-F1
#
_cell.length_a   1.000
_cell.length_b   1.000
_cell.length_c   1.000
_cell.angle_alpha   90.00
_cell.angle_beta   90.00
_cell.angle_gamma   90.00
#
_symmetry.space_group_name_H-M   'P 1'
#
loop_
_entity.id
_entity.type
_entity.pdbx_description
1 polymer ?
#
loop_
_entity_poly.entity_id
_entity_poly.type
_entity_poly.pdbx_seq_one_letter_code
_entity_poly.pdbx_strand_id
1 'polypeptide(L)'
;MPDHMPVCRRATGSSGWRHENRTPEGTAPKAISWGGHRFEQIALRSDRERTLADVSGMSGDRWHVLPFALSHTMCAADAIQASVRDGDERPLGADSVERVSQRRDSGTLAMQRQFDTEEPVCRPDDAANPARVERLDELERQIDVTVQENRDLRTRLDSLQPSGPDREHLQRDLDQGRLRLRDLLEERLRLLEEEIESLQARTGPNPACSAEHPEMTDLGNQLNERIQQMQRTQQQIAPLRRWHMRYQIGQINEQIAAIDAELATLPQVCDPGDPVGMLLHERRAELEQQRNNLAAALTGSAHEYEQFDRRWGAQRYGNSPDCTNIAQAGCGPTSLAIVLNYLYQEDPESLASGGQIEIVTPPQTATYAATHGRICNSGTAGDTMVTNVHTGFPGFRGRRISLDQAVDQLRSGNLVIFLCRGCTGQNRRGGDKSYGGHYMVLNGVNADGSVFNVLDPGANEASDILTITRKNLTSHNAGFWLIERI
;
A
#
# COMPACT_ATOMS: atom_id res chain seq x y z
N MET A 1 0.46 -65.68 34.10
CA MET A 1 0.64 -64.26 33.75
C MET A 1 0.94 -64.20 32.27
N PRO A 2 0.07 -63.52 31.50
CA PRO A 2 0.47 -62.23 30.96
C PRO A 2 -0.57 -61.13 31.19
N ASP A 3 -0.06 -59.91 31.07
CA ASP A 3 -0.63 -58.65 31.53
C ASP A 3 -1.83 -58.13 30.75
N HIS A 4 -2.71 -57.48 31.50
CA HIS A 4 -3.87 -56.74 31.05
C HIS A 4 -3.46 -55.40 30.41
N MET A 5 -3.91 -55.16 29.17
CA MET A 5 -4.08 -53.80 28.63
C MET A 5 -5.54 -53.36 28.80
N PRO A 6 -5.82 -52.12 29.22
CA PRO A 6 -7.18 -51.60 29.29
C PRO A 6 -7.64 -51.01 27.95
N VAL A 7 -8.78 -51.49 27.46
CA VAL A 7 -9.51 -50.95 26.30
C VAL A 7 -10.40 -49.80 26.76
N CYS A 8 -10.08 -48.57 26.34
CA CYS A 8 -10.97 -47.42 26.48
C CYS A 8 -12.15 -47.51 25.50
N ARG A 9 -13.35 -47.84 26.00
CA ARG A 9 -14.60 -47.72 25.24
C ARG A 9 -15.06 -46.26 25.18
N ARG A 10 -15.17 -45.69 23.98
CA ARG A 10 -15.88 -44.42 23.73
C ARG A 10 -17.40 -44.66 23.77
N ALA A 11 -18.10 -43.87 24.58
CA ALA A 11 -19.55 -43.77 24.57
C ALA A 11 -19.99 -42.84 23.42
N THR A 12 -20.77 -43.36 22.47
CA THR A 12 -21.47 -42.57 21.46
C THR A 12 -22.82 -42.14 22.01
N GLY A 13 -22.91 -40.90 22.49
CA GLY A 13 -24.16 -40.24 22.84
C GLY A 13 -24.65 -39.39 21.68
N SER A 14 -25.66 -39.87 20.96
CA SER A 14 -26.43 -39.10 19.98
C SER A 14 -27.49 -38.27 20.71
N SER A 15 -27.42 -36.94 20.59
CA SER A 15 -28.52 -36.05 20.98
C SER A 15 -28.99 -35.29 19.73
N GLY A 16 -30.20 -35.63 19.30
CA GLY A 16 -30.89 -34.96 18.21
C GLY A 16 -31.44 -33.62 18.68
N TRP A 17 -31.02 -32.54 18.02
CA TRP A 17 -31.60 -31.22 18.18
C TRP A 17 -32.61 -30.97 17.07
N ARG A 18 -33.88 -30.89 17.47
CA ARG A 18 -35.03 -30.54 16.64
C ARG A 18 -35.26 -29.04 16.82
N HIS A 19 -35.01 -28.25 15.77
CA HIS A 19 -35.31 -26.81 15.79
C HIS A 19 -36.79 -26.58 15.50
N GLU A 20 -37.53 -26.11 16.51
CA GLU A 20 -38.86 -25.54 16.37
C GLU A 20 -38.77 -24.07 15.97
N ASN A 21 -39.44 -23.74 14.86
CA ASN A 21 -39.69 -22.38 14.41
C ASN A 21 -40.70 -21.69 15.34
N ARG A 22 -40.30 -20.59 16.00
CA ARG A 22 -41.23 -19.57 16.50
C ARG A 22 -40.62 -18.17 16.35
N THR A 23 -41.16 -17.42 15.41
CA THR A 23 -41.08 -15.96 15.36
C THR A 23 -42.10 -15.35 16.33
N PRO A 24 -41.70 -14.36 17.15
CA PRO A 24 -42.65 -13.41 17.72
C PRO A 24 -42.69 -12.13 16.88
N GLU A 25 -43.92 -11.74 16.55
CA GLU A 25 -44.32 -10.46 15.97
C GLU A 25 -44.02 -9.28 16.90
N GLY A 26 -43.84 -8.10 16.28
CA GLY A 26 -44.31 -6.83 16.85
C GLY A 26 -43.27 -5.98 17.56
N THR A 27 -42.80 -4.92 16.90
CA THR A 27 -43.27 -3.53 17.14
C THR A 27 -42.36 -2.54 16.39
N ALA A 28 -42.92 -1.91 15.35
CA ALA A 28 -42.28 -0.80 14.64
C ALA A 28 -42.57 0.52 15.36
N PRO A 29 -41.59 1.41 15.57
CA PRO A 29 -41.87 2.78 15.97
C PRO A 29 -42.18 3.69 14.76
N LYS A 30 -43.11 4.60 15.02
CA LYS A 30 -43.76 5.59 14.16
C LYS A 30 -42.80 6.42 13.32
N ALA A 31 -43.04 6.48 12.00
CA ALA A 31 -42.51 7.51 11.12
C ALA A 31 -43.33 8.81 11.27
N ILE A 32 -42.61 9.92 11.47
CA ILE A 32 -43.16 11.28 11.50
C ILE A 32 -43.25 11.77 10.04
N SER A 33 -44.46 12.08 9.59
CA SER A 33 -44.74 12.67 8.29
C SER A 33 -44.32 14.14 8.25
N TRP A 34 -43.58 14.56 7.24
CA TRP A 34 -43.45 15.96 6.85
C TRP A 34 -44.03 16.19 5.46
N GLY A 35 -44.73 17.31 5.35
CA GLY A 35 -45.67 17.68 4.30
C GLY A 35 -45.08 17.80 2.90
N GLY A 36 -45.98 17.68 1.94
CA GLY A 36 -45.66 17.60 0.53
C GLY A 36 -45.30 18.92 -0.13
N HIS A 37 -44.69 18.77 -1.29
CA HIS A 37 -44.86 19.68 -2.41
C HIS A 37 -44.97 18.85 -3.70
N ARG A 38 -46.10 19.04 -4.39
CA ARG A 38 -46.25 18.78 -5.83
C ARG A 38 -45.20 19.60 -6.57
N PHE A 39 -44.51 19.04 -7.55
CA PHE A 39 -44.36 19.64 -8.89
C PHE A 39 -43.91 18.57 -9.91
N GLU A 40 -44.79 18.41 -10.90
CA GLU A 40 -44.64 18.11 -12.33
C GLU A 40 -43.59 17.11 -12.86
N GLN A 41 -44.17 16.16 -13.61
CA GLN A 41 -43.56 15.22 -14.53
C GLN A 41 -42.90 15.94 -15.71
N ILE A 42 -41.66 15.59 -16.04
CA ILE A 42 -41.17 15.67 -17.43
C ILE A 42 -40.60 14.30 -17.80
N ALA A 43 -41.16 13.75 -18.88
CA ALA A 43 -40.83 12.46 -19.44
C ALA A 43 -39.49 12.46 -20.19
N LEU A 44 -38.73 11.41 -19.93
CA LEU A 44 -37.92 10.58 -20.84
C LEU A 44 -37.74 11.09 -22.28
N ARG A 45 -36.48 11.26 -22.70
CA ARG A 45 -35.99 10.68 -23.96
C ARG A 45 -34.54 10.21 -23.83
N SER A 46 -34.40 8.90 -23.95
CA SER A 46 -33.22 8.19 -24.42
C SER A 46 -32.82 8.74 -25.78
N ASP A 47 -31.53 8.92 -26.04
CA ASP A 47 -30.96 8.45 -27.31
C ASP A 47 -29.46 8.16 -27.18
N ARG A 48 -29.10 7.10 -27.89
CA ARG A 48 -27.86 6.36 -27.91
C ARG A 48 -27.16 6.72 -29.24
N GLU A 49 -25.84 6.60 -29.22
CA GLU A 49 -24.93 6.40 -30.37
C GLU A 49 -24.14 7.58 -30.97
N ARG A 50 -22.81 7.40 -30.88
CA ARG A 50 -21.72 7.62 -31.87
C ARG A 50 -21.45 9.04 -32.37
N THR A 51 -20.22 9.52 -32.19
CA THR A 51 -19.17 9.48 -33.26
C THR A 51 -17.79 9.93 -32.75
N LEU A 52 -16.77 9.42 -33.45
CA LEU A 52 -15.34 9.72 -33.38
C LEU A 52 -14.97 11.09 -33.99
N ALA A 53 -13.76 11.53 -33.60
CA ALA A 53 -12.78 12.37 -34.32
C ALA A 53 -12.67 13.87 -33.98
N ASP A 54 -11.44 14.21 -33.58
CA ASP A 54 -10.67 15.44 -33.76
C ASP A 54 -11.32 16.80 -33.57
N VAL A 55 -10.79 17.60 -32.63
CA VAL A 55 -10.24 18.92 -32.95
C VAL A 55 -9.09 19.27 -31.99
N SER A 56 -7.99 19.68 -32.60
CA SER A 56 -6.79 20.27 -32.02
C SER A 56 -7.05 21.62 -31.32
N GLY A 57 -6.27 21.91 -30.29
CA GLY A 57 -5.86 23.27 -29.95
C GLY A 57 -6.66 23.97 -28.86
N MET A 58 -6.10 24.00 -27.65
CA MET A 58 -6.01 25.23 -26.85
C MET A 58 -4.71 25.20 -26.05
N SER A 59 -3.81 26.13 -26.39
CA SER A 59 -2.70 26.55 -25.55
C SER A 59 -3.23 27.30 -24.33
N GLY A 60 -2.50 27.26 -23.22
CA GLY A 60 -2.85 28.01 -22.02
C GLY A 60 -2.01 27.58 -20.84
N ASP A 61 -0.78 28.08 -20.81
CA ASP A 61 0.21 27.91 -19.75
C ASP A 61 -0.33 28.23 -18.35
N ARG A 62 -0.02 27.34 -17.39
CA ARG A 62 0.36 27.67 -16.01
C ARG A 62 0.93 26.43 -15.32
N TRP A 63 2.24 26.23 -15.51
CA TRP A 63 3.00 25.28 -14.70
C TRP A 63 3.26 25.89 -13.32
N HIS A 64 2.60 25.35 -12.30
CA HIS A 64 2.98 25.58 -10.92
C HIS A 64 4.22 24.71 -10.62
N VAL A 65 5.37 25.36 -10.51
CA VAL A 65 6.60 24.76 -9.98
C VAL A 65 6.40 24.53 -8.48
N LEU A 66 6.29 23.27 -8.07
CA LEU A 66 6.42 22.87 -6.67
C LEU A 66 7.89 22.55 -6.39
N PRO A 67 8.53 23.11 -5.35
CA PRO A 67 9.85 22.67 -4.94
C PRO A 67 9.70 21.42 -4.08
N PHE A 68 10.27 20.30 -4.51
CA PHE A 68 10.49 19.14 -3.63
C PHE A 68 11.96 19.08 -3.22
N ALA A 69 12.17 19.24 -1.92
CA ALA A 69 13.43 18.94 -1.26
C ALA A 69 13.61 17.42 -1.19
N LEU A 70 14.73 16.93 -1.73
CA LEU A 70 15.21 15.57 -1.55
C LEU A 70 15.65 15.40 -0.08
N SER A 71 14.77 14.85 0.76
CA SER A 71 15.14 14.35 2.09
C SER A 71 15.69 12.94 1.95
N HIS A 72 17.01 12.80 2.12
CA HIS A 72 17.66 11.51 2.31
C HIS A 72 17.27 10.96 3.69
N THR A 73 16.48 9.89 3.74
CA THR A 73 16.41 9.01 4.91
C THR A 73 17.19 7.74 4.60
N MET A 74 18.44 7.70 5.07
CA MET A 74 19.18 6.45 5.22
C MET A 74 18.59 5.66 6.39
N CYS A 75 18.28 4.39 6.15
CA CYS A 75 18.02 3.41 7.19
C CYS A 75 19.30 3.18 8.01
N ALA A 76 19.24 3.40 9.31
CA ALA A 76 20.13 2.78 10.28
C ALA A 76 19.27 2.37 11.48
N ALA A 77 19.04 1.06 11.60
CA ALA A 77 18.55 0.45 12.82
C ALA A 77 19.77 0.09 13.66
N ASP A 78 19.86 0.60 14.88
CA ASP A 78 20.66 -0.01 15.94
C ASP A 78 20.09 0.30 17.32
N ALA A 79 20.27 -0.68 18.20
CA ALA A 79 19.43 -1.03 19.31
C ALA A 79 19.58 -0.18 20.58
N ILE A 80 18.47 -0.01 21.29
CA ILE A 80 18.44 0.32 22.72
C ILE A 80 18.48 -1.00 23.51
N GLN A 81 19.53 -1.20 24.31
CA GLN A 81 19.46 -2.05 25.49
C GLN A 81 19.62 -1.18 26.74
N ALA A 82 18.55 -1.10 27.52
CA ALA A 82 18.59 -0.62 28.90
C ALA A 82 18.73 -1.86 29.81
N SER A 83 19.75 -1.87 30.67
CA SER A 83 19.78 -2.74 31.85
C SER A 83 19.74 -1.89 33.11
N VAL A 84 18.74 -2.17 33.94
CA VAL A 84 18.57 -1.69 35.31
C VAL A 84 19.57 -2.39 36.23
N ARG A 85 20.22 -1.64 37.13
CA ARG A 85 20.42 -1.99 38.55
C ARG A 85 21.05 -0.84 39.36
N ASP A 86 20.41 -0.56 40.49
CA ASP A 86 20.88 -0.15 41.84
C ASP A 86 22.34 0.35 41.98
N GLY A 87 22.70 1.38 42.72
CA GLY A 87 22.07 2.13 43.82
C GLY A 87 23.17 2.97 44.50
N ASP A 88 22.79 3.71 45.53
CA ASP A 88 23.61 4.41 46.55
C ASP A 88 24.18 5.83 46.32
N GLU A 89 23.56 6.73 47.10
CA GLU A 89 24.18 7.63 48.10
C GLU A 89 25.14 8.77 47.70
N ARG A 90 24.54 9.98 47.63
CA ARG A 90 24.80 11.16 48.52
C ARG A 90 26.15 11.93 48.45
N PRO A 91 26.20 13.19 48.95
CA PRO A 91 26.61 14.35 48.13
C PRO A 91 27.82 15.11 48.72
N LEU A 92 27.91 16.41 48.36
CA LEU A 92 28.78 17.52 48.85
C LEU A 92 29.81 17.94 47.77
N GLY A 93 30.08 19.21 47.48
CA GLY A 93 29.67 20.45 48.12
C GLY A 93 30.03 21.65 47.23
N ALA A 94 29.59 22.81 47.69
CA ALA A 94 29.87 24.13 47.13
C ALA A 94 31.37 24.43 47.07
N ASP A 95 31.80 25.30 46.15
CA ASP A 95 32.21 26.63 46.58
C ASP A 95 32.37 27.65 45.46
N SER A 96 32.09 28.88 45.88
CA SER A 96 32.12 30.16 45.17
C SER A 96 33.57 30.58 44.83
N VAL A 97 33.78 31.53 43.92
CA VAL A 97 34.31 32.91 44.16
C VAL A 97 35.18 33.16 42.89
N GLU A 98 35.26 34.29 42.16
CA GLU A 98 35.20 35.71 42.46
C GLU A 98 35.01 36.53 41.17
N ARG A 99 34.46 37.73 41.33
CA ARG A 99 34.43 38.81 40.31
C ARG A 99 35.80 39.47 40.21
N VAL A 100 36.20 39.87 39.00
CA VAL A 100 36.93 41.13 38.79
C VAL A 100 36.44 41.83 37.51
N SER A 101 36.00 43.07 37.70
CA SER A 101 35.66 44.04 36.66
C SER A 101 36.91 44.76 36.14
N GLN A 102 36.97 45.13 34.85
CA GLN A 102 36.99 46.54 34.41
C GLN A 102 37.41 46.72 32.93
N ARG A 103 36.64 47.63 32.30
CA ARG A 103 37.02 48.69 31.34
C ARG A 103 37.50 48.34 29.91
N ARG A 104 36.59 48.73 28.99
CA ARG A 104 36.74 49.42 27.71
C ARG A 104 38.16 49.93 27.36
N ASP A 105 38.61 49.58 26.16
CA ASP A 105 38.96 50.51 25.06
C ASP A 105 39.09 49.71 23.74
N SER A 106 38.29 50.01 22.71
CA SER A 106 38.60 50.94 21.60
C SER A 106 39.67 50.38 20.64
N GLY A 107 39.25 49.82 19.51
CA GLY A 107 40.16 49.33 18.46
C GLY A 107 39.45 48.67 17.28
N THR A 108 38.85 49.47 16.41
CA THR A 108 38.24 49.05 15.15
C THR A 108 39.33 48.60 14.17
N LEU A 109 39.55 47.29 14.05
CA LEU A 109 40.34 46.70 12.96
C LEU A 109 39.37 46.07 11.96
N ALA A 110 39.13 46.79 10.86
CA ALA A 110 38.46 46.26 9.69
C ALA A 110 39.39 45.22 9.03
N MET A 111 39.21 43.95 9.40
CA MET A 111 39.76 42.82 8.65
C MET A 111 38.89 42.62 7.41
N GLN A 112 39.31 43.25 6.32
CA GLN A 112 38.80 42.99 4.98
C GLN A 112 39.31 41.59 4.58
N ARG A 113 38.54 40.54 4.93
CA ARG A 113 38.73 39.22 4.32
C ARG A 113 38.32 39.37 2.86
N GLN A 114 39.30 39.46 1.97
CA GLN A 114 39.13 39.05 0.58
C GLN A 114 38.65 37.60 0.62
N PHE A 115 37.34 37.41 0.46
CA PHE A 115 36.84 36.16 -0.07
C PHE A 115 37.19 36.21 -1.53
N ASP A 116 38.29 35.55 -1.90
CA ASP A 116 38.49 35.11 -3.26
C ASP A 116 37.33 34.15 -3.54
N THR A 117 36.26 34.67 -4.13
CA THR A 117 35.31 33.86 -4.87
C THR A 117 36.08 33.31 -6.06
N GLU A 118 36.79 32.20 -5.84
CA GLU A 118 37.21 31.34 -6.94
C GLU A 118 35.94 30.99 -7.70
N GLU A 119 35.74 31.64 -8.84
CA GLU A 119 34.72 31.23 -9.79
C GLU A 119 34.97 29.75 -10.08
N PRO A 120 33.96 28.87 -9.96
CA PRO A 120 34.12 27.46 -10.22
C PRO A 120 34.64 27.30 -11.64
N VAL A 121 35.92 26.98 -11.77
CA VAL A 121 36.56 26.74 -13.05
C VAL A 121 35.89 25.52 -13.65
N CYS A 122 35.01 25.73 -14.64
CA CYS A 122 34.46 24.68 -15.48
C CYS A 122 35.61 23.87 -16.06
N ARG A 123 35.85 22.67 -15.50
CA ARG A 123 36.84 21.75 -16.04
C ARG A 123 36.30 21.21 -17.37
N PRO A 124 37.02 21.37 -18.50
CA PRO A 124 36.52 20.99 -19.83
C PRO A 124 36.41 19.48 -20.09
N ASP A 125 36.89 18.62 -19.18
CA ASP A 125 37.09 17.19 -19.46
C ASP A 125 35.93 16.27 -19.01
N ASP A 126 34.88 16.78 -18.36
CA ASP A 126 33.70 15.97 -17.99
C ASP A 126 32.63 16.02 -19.11
N ALA A 127 33.02 15.65 -20.33
CA ALA A 127 32.04 15.38 -21.38
C ALA A 127 31.10 14.24 -20.95
N ALA A 128 29.85 14.25 -21.42
CA ALA A 128 28.90 13.15 -21.18
C ALA A 128 29.59 11.82 -21.50
N ASN A 129 29.55 10.86 -20.59
CA ASN A 129 30.23 9.58 -20.79
C ASN A 129 29.52 8.83 -21.93
N PRO A 130 30.10 8.76 -23.14
CA PRO A 130 29.39 8.23 -24.31
C PRO A 130 29.00 6.76 -24.10
N ALA A 131 29.80 6.01 -23.35
CA ALA A 131 29.49 4.62 -23.00
C ALA A 131 28.26 4.52 -22.08
N ARG A 132 28.02 5.51 -21.21
CA ARG A 132 26.82 5.55 -20.36
C ARG A 132 25.58 5.80 -21.19
N VAL A 133 25.64 6.77 -22.10
CA VAL A 133 24.52 7.08 -23.01
C VAL A 133 24.19 5.88 -23.90
N GLU A 134 25.20 5.25 -24.50
CA GLU A 134 25.03 4.03 -25.30
C GLU A 134 24.43 2.89 -24.47
N ARG A 135 24.86 2.73 -23.20
CA ARG A 135 24.28 1.72 -22.31
C ARG A 135 22.82 2.01 -21.96
N LEU A 136 22.44 3.28 -21.75
CA LEU A 136 21.05 3.67 -21.55
C LEU A 136 20.20 3.31 -22.77
N ASP A 137 20.67 3.59 -23.99
CA ASP A 137 19.93 3.25 -25.21
C ASP A 137 19.80 1.73 -25.42
N GLU A 138 20.85 0.97 -25.10
CA GLU A 138 20.79 -0.50 -25.10
C GLU A 138 19.78 -1.03 -24.07
N LEU A 139 19.79 -0.49 -22.84
CA LEU A 139 18.83 -0.88 -21.80
C LEU A 139 17.39 -0.59 -22.21
N GLU A 140 17.13 0.53 -22.89
CA GLU A 140 15.79 0.86 -23.41
C GLU A 140 15.27 -0.22 -24.35
N ARG A 141 16.11 -0.64 -25.31
CA ARG A 141 15.76 -1.71 -26.24
C ARG A 141 15.53 -3.05 -25.53
N GLN A 142 16.36 -3.39 -24.55
CA GLN A 142 16.20 -4.63 -23.78
C GLN A 142 14.91 -4.61 -22.95
N ILE A 143 14.57 -3.47 -22.35
CA ILE A 143 13.33 -3.26 -21.59
C ILE A 143 12.13 -3.44 -22.52
N ASP A 144 12.11 -2.80 -23.69
CA ASP A 144 10.99 -2.89 -24.63
C ASP A 144 10.73 -4.33 -25.08
N VAL A 145 11.80 -5.07 -25.43
CA VAL A 145 11.71 -6.49 -25.80
C VAL A 145 11.15 -7.31 -24.63
N THR A 146 11.70 -7.15 -23.43
CA THR A 146 11.27 -7.93 -22.26
C THR A 146 9.83 -7.60 -21.86
N VAL A 147 9.39 -6.34 -21.97
CA VAL A 147 7.99 -5.94 -21.75
C VAL A 147 7.05 -6.65 -22.72
N GLN A 148 7.41 -6.71 -24.01
CA GLN A 148 6.59 -7.39 -25.00
C GLN A 148 6.52 -8.90 -24.75
N GLU A 149 7.65 -9.53 -24.45
CA GLU A 149 7.72 -10.96 -24.10
C GLU A 149 6.82 -11.28 -22.89
N ASN A 150 6.89 -10.48 -21.83
CA ASN A 150 6.06 -10.66 -20.63
C ASN A 150 4.55 -10.50 -20.95
N ARG A 151 4.18 -9.54 -21.80
CA ARG A 151 2.78 -9.35 -22.24
C ARG A 151 2.27 -10.54 -23.06
N ASP A 152 3.11 -11.09 -23.93
CA ASP A 152 2.75 -12.25 -24.75
C ASP A 152 2.59 -13.51 -23.86
N LEU A 153 3.50 -13.71 -22.90
CA LEU A 153 3.40 -14.78 -21.90
C LEU A 153 2.13 -14.64 -21.06
N ARG A 154 1.81 -13.42 -20.59
CA ARG A 154 0.58 -13.14 -19.85
C ARG A 154 -0.66 -13.47 -20.67
N THR A 155 -0.71 -13.04 -21.93
CA THR A 155 -1.83 -13.30 -22.83
C THR A 155 -2.06 -14.81 -23.04
N ARG A 156 -0.98 -15.57 -23.23
CA ARG A 156 -1.02 -17.02 -23.33
C ARG A 156 -1.51 -17.66 -22.03
N LEU A 157 -1.01 -17.21 -20.88
CA LEU A 157 -1.43 -17.69 -19.57
C LEU A 157 -2.94 -17.47 -19.33
N ASP A 158 -3.48 -16.31 -19.73
CA ASP A 158 -4.90 -15.96 -19.59
C ASP A 158 -5.82 -16.83 -20.49
N SER A 159 -5.28 -17.40 -21.58
CA SER A 159 -6.01 -18.32 -22.45
C SER A 159 -6.06 -19.77 -21.96
N LEU A 160 -5.23 -20.13 -20.98
CA LEU A 160 -5.16 -21.49 -20.46
C LEU A 160 -6.23 -21.75 -19.40
N GLN A 161 -6.56 -23.03 -19.20
CA GLN A 161 -7.37 -23.45 -18.07
C GLN A 161 -6.70 -23.09 -16.73
N PRO A 162 -7.47 -22.91 -15.63
CA PRO A 162 -6.93 -22.45 -14.34
C PRO A 162 -5.85 -23.34 -13.70
N SER A 163 -5.75 -24.61 -14.11
CA SER A 163 -4.78 -25.57 -13.57
C SER A 163 -4.22 -26.47 -14.67
N GLY A 164 -2.92 -26.73 -14.61
CA GLY A 164 -2.24 -27.67 -15.51
C GLY A 164 -0.74 -27.39 -15.64
N PRO A 165 0.06 -28.38 -16.08
CA PRO A 165 1.51 -28.26 -16.19
C PRO A 165 1.95 -27.14 -17.15
N ASP A 166 1.22 -26.93 -18.25
CA ASP A 166 1.50 -25.86 -19.20
C ASP A 166 1.33 -24.46 -18.57
N ARG A 167 0.32 -24.30 -17.71
CA ARG A 167 0.09 -23.05 -16.97
C ARG A 167 1.22 -22.79 -16.00
N GLU A 168 1.65 -23.80 -15.24
CA GLU A 168 2.77 -23.68 -14.31
C GLU A 168 4.07 -23.32 -15.03
N HIS A 169 4.32 -23.92 -16.19
CA HIS A 169 5.51 -23.59 -16.98
C HIS A 169 5.47 -22.14 -17.48
N LEU A 170 4.36 -21.69 -18.08
CA LEU A 170 4.23 -20.30 -18.52
C LEU A 170 4.28 -19.31 -17.36
N GLN A 171 3.74 -19.67 -16.20
CA GLN A 171 3.83 -18.85 -14.99
C GLN A 171 5.30 -18.69 -14.57
N ARG A 172 6.08 -19.78 -14.53
CA ARG A 172 7.52 -19.72 -14.23
C ARG A 172 8.27 -18.85 -15.24
N ASP A 173 8.00 -19.01 -16.53
CA ASP A 173 8.66 -18.22 -17.58
C ASP A 173 8.32 -16.72 -17.44
N LEU A 174 7.05 -16.40 -17.16
CA LEU A 174 6.60 -15.03 -16.90
C LEU A 174 7.28 -14.45 -15.66
N ASP A 175 7.38 -15.21 -14.57
CA ASP A 175 8.02 -14.76 -13.34
C ASP A 175 9.52 -14.52 -13.55
N GLN A 176 10.20 -15.35 -14.34
CA GLN A 176 11.59 -15.11 -14.76
C GLN A 176 11.73 -13.84 -15.61
N GLY A 177 10.82 -13.64 -16.58
CA GLY A 177 10.79 -12.43 -17.40
C GLY A 177 10.55 -11.16 -16.59
N ARG A 178 9.71 -11.22 -15.55
CA ARG A 178 9.48 -10.10 -14.61
C ARG A 178 10.72 -9.79 -13.77
N LEU A 179 11.44 -10.81 -13.28
CA LEU A 179 12.70 -10.61 -12.56
C LEU A 179 13.74 -9.92 -13.47
N ARG A 180 13.91 -10.42 -14.70
CA ARG A 180 14.80 -9.80 -15.69
C ARG A 180 14.42 -8.35 -15.97
N LEU A 181 13.13 -8.08 -16.22
CA LEU A 181 12.65 -6.72 -16.49
C LEU A 181 12.94 -5.77 -15.33
N ARG A 182 12.72 -6.21 -14.10
CA ARG A 182 13.04 -5.43 -12.91
C ARG A 182 14.53 -5.10 -12.88
N ASP A 183 15.41 -6.09 -13.04
CA ASP A 183 16.86 -5.89 -12.97
C ASP A 183 17.35 -4.90 -14.05
N LEU A 184 16.78 -4.96 -15.27
CA LEU A 184 17.05 -3.99 -16.34
C LEU A 184 16.61 -2.57 -15.98
N LEU A 185 15.42 -2.42 -15.37
CA LEU A 185 14.91 -1.12 -14.93
C LEU A 185 15.72 -0.55 -13.76
N GLU A 186 16.21 -1.39 -12.84
CA GLU A 186 17.09 -0.96 -11.74
C GLU A 186 18.45 -0.49 -12.26
N GLU A 187 19.03 -1.20 -13.21
CA GLU A 187 20.27 -0.77 -13.86
C GLU A 187 20.07 0.56 -14.59
N ARG A 188 18.98 0.70 -15.35
CA ARG A 188 18.65 1.94 -16.05
C ARG A 188 18.48 3.11 -15.08
N LEU A 189 17.76 2.90 -13.97
CA LEU A 189 17.53 3.93 -12.97
C LEU A 189 18.85 4.43 -12.37
N ARG A 190 19.73 3.50 -11.99
CA ARG A 190 21.07 3.83 -11.46
C ARG A 190 21.89 4.66 -12.45
N LEU A 191 21.90 4.30 -13.73
CA LEU A 191 22.64 5.05 -14.75
C LEU A 191 22.02 6.43 -15.05
N LEU A 192 20.69 6.56 -14.96
CA LEU A 192 20.01 7.85 -15.09
C LEU A 192 20.35 8.77 -13.91
N GLU A 193 20.41 8.24 -12.69
CA GLU A 193 20.83 9.01 -11.49
C GLU A 193 22.26 9.54 -11.67
N GLU A 194 23.21 8.69 -12.06
CA GLU A 194 24.60 9.12 -12.35
C GLU A 194 24.69 10.19 -13.45
N GLU A 195 23.87 10.07 -14.51
CA GLU A 195 23.87 11.04 -15.61
C GLU A 195 23.24 12.37 -15.20
N ILE A 196 22.16 12.34 -14.41
CA ILE A 196 21.53 13.53 -13.84
C ILE A 196 22.52 14.26 -12.95
N GLU A 197 23.21 13.56 -12.04
CA GLU A 197 24.24 14.15 -11.17
C GLU A 197 25.36 14.79 -12.00
N SER A 198 25.84 14.10 -13.04
CA SER A 198 26.86 14.63 -13.95
C SER A 198 26.39 15.89 -14.70
N LEU A 199 25.16 15.90 -15.23
CA LEU A 199 24.58 17.05 -15.91
C LEU A 199 24.33 18.22 -14.95
N GLN A 200 23.90 17.96 -13.72
CA GLN A 200 23.73 18.97 -12.68
C GLN A 200 25.06 19.62 -12.29
N ALA A 201 26.12 18.82 -12.15
CA ALA A 201 27.46 19.33 -11.86
C ALA A 201 27.98 20.28 -12.97
N ARG A 202 27.61 20.01 -14.23
CA ARG A 202 28.00 20.82 -15.40
C ARG A 202 27.13 22.06 -15.60
N THR A 203 25.84 21.98 -15.29
CA THR A 203 24.88 23.10 -15.47
C THR A 203 24.91 24.10 -14.32
N GLY A 204 25.39 23.70 -13.14
CA GLY A 204 25.44 24.57 -11.96
C GLY A 204 24.04 24.97 -11.44
N PRO A 205 23.99 25.86 -10.45
CA PRO A 205 22.74 26.19 -9.74
C PRO A 205 21.77 27.07 -10.55
N ASN A 206 22.19 27.65 -11.68
CA ASN A 206 21.41 28.64 -12.41
C ASN A 206 21.44 28.37 -13.93
N PRO A 207 20.65 27.40 -14.43
CA PRO A 207 20.67 26.95 -15.83
C PRO A 207 20.02 27.95 -16.81
N ALA A 208 19.67 29.15 -16.36
CA ALA A 208 18.95 30.13 -17.18
C ALA A 208 19.89 30.73 -18.24
N CYS A 209 19.49 30.60 -19.51
CA CYS A 209 20.15 31.14 -20.68
C CYS A 209 20.62 32.59 -20.45
N SER A 210 21.93 32.82 -20.39
CA SER A 210 22.45 34.07 -20.92
C SER A 210 22.58 33.89 -22.44
N ALA A 211 22.36 34.96 -23.21
CA ALA A 211 22.60 34.95 -24.66
C ALA A 211 24.07 34.64 -25.03
N GLU A 212 24.95 34.58 -24.02
CA GLU A 212 26.39 34.37 -24.12
C GLU A 212 26.78 32.89 -24.03
N HIS A 213 25.88 32.00 -23.59
CA HIS A 213 26.15 30.56 -23.37
C HIS A 213 25.03 29.64 -23.91
N PRO A 214 24.86 29.54 -25.24
CA PRO A 214 23.85 28.66 -25.85
C PRO A 214 23.99 27.18 -25.44
N GLU A 215 25.21 26.71 -25.18
CA GLU A 215 25.52 25.34 -24.70
C GLU A 215 24.84 24.98 -23.38
N MET A 216 24.56 25.97 -22.52
CA MET A 216 23.86 25.75 -21.25
C MET A 216 22.37 25.41 -21.47
N THR A 217 21.81 25.87 -22.58
CA THR A 217 20.43 25.53 -22.99
C THR A 217 20.34 24.06 -23.34
N ASP A 218 21.29 23.55 -24.14
CA ASP A 218 21.30 22.15 -24.56
C ASP A 218 21.53 21.21 -23.38
N LEU A 219 22.42 21.56 -22.45
CA LEU A 219 22.63 20.78 -21.22
C LEU A 219 21.42 20.81 -20.29
N GLY A 220 20.76 21.96 -20.16
CA GLY A 220 19.50 22.08 -19.41
C GLY A 220 18.39 21.22 -20.00
N ASN A 221 18.27 21.18 -21.34
CA ASN A 221 17.32 20.32 -22.03
C ASN A 221 17.62 18.84 -21.79
N GLN A 222 18.89 18.42 -21.94
CA GLN A 222 19.31 17.05 -21.64
C GLN A 222 19.01 16.65 -20.20
N LEU A 223 19.30 17.54 -19.23
CA LEU A 223 19.00 17.30 -17.82
C LEU A 223 17.50 17.05 -17.61
N ASN A 224 16.65 17.91 -18.18
CA ASN A 224 15.20 17.76 -18.09
C ASN A 224 14.72 16.45 -18.73
N GLU A 225 15.27 16.08 -19.88
CA GLU A 225 14.97 14.80 -20.55
C GLU A 225 15.35 13.59 -19.68
N ARG A 226 16.54 13.60 -19.06
CA ARG A 226 16.98 12.51 -18.16
C ARG A 226 16.12 12.43 -16.90
N ILE A 227 15.74 13.56 -16.32
CA ILE A 227 14.80 13.59 -15.18
C ILE A 227 13.45 12.97 -15.56
N GLN A 228 12.92 13.30 -16.74
CA GLN A 228 11.66 12.71 -17.21
C GLN A 228 11.79 11.21 -17.49
N GLN A 229 12.91 10.77 -18.07
CA GLN A 229 13.21 9.34 -18.28
C GLN A 229 13.31 8.58 -16.95
N MET A 230 13.95 9.18 -15.94
CA MET A 230 14.06 8.63 -14.60
C MET A 230 12.67 8.45 -13.97
N GLN A 231 11.82 9.48 -14.04
CA GLN A 231 10.44 9.42 -13.54
C GLN A 231 9.62 8.33 -14.23
N ARG A 232 9.70 8.20 -15.57
CA ARG A 232 9.03 7.11 -16.31
C ARG A 232 9.55 5.73 -15.88
N THR A 233 10.85 5.58 -15.72
CA THR A 233 11.49 4.32 -15.26
C THR A 233 11.02 3.96 -13.84
N GLN A 234 10.94 4.94 -12.94
CA GLN A 234 10.41 4.77 -11.58
C GLN A 234 8.94 4.34 -11.58
N GLN A 235 8.12 4.87 -12.47
CA GLN A 235 6.73 4.47 -12.63
C GLN A 235 6.60 3.03 -13.14
N GLN A 236 7.45 2.63 -14.09
CA GLN A 236 7.47 1.27 -14.65
C GLN A 236 7.92 0.22 -13.63
N ILE A 237 8.91 0.53 -12.78
CA ILE A 237 9.45 -0.44 -11.82
C ILE A 237 8.56 -0.62 -10.58
N ALA A 238 7.74 0.36 -10.22
CA ALA A 238 6.88 0.32 -9.03
C ALA A 238 6.00 -0.95 -8.96
N PRO A 239 5.21 -1.32 -9.99
CA PRO A 239 4.41 -2.55 -9.95
C PRO A 239 5.27 -3.82 -9.90
N LEU A 240 6.45 -3.84 -10.53
CA LEU A 240 7.38 -4.98 -10.46
C LEU A 240 7.96 -5.18 -9.06
N ARG A 241 8.26 -4.10 -8.34
CA ARG A 241 8.68 -4.18 -6.93
C ARG A 241 7.58 -4.75 -6.05
N ARG A 242 6.33 -4.31 -6.25
CA ARG A 242 5.17 -4.84 -5.54
C ARG A 242 4.95 -6.33 -5.83
N TRP A 243 4.93 -6.71 -7.11
CA TRP A 243 4.87 -8.10 -7.53
C TRP A 243 6.00 -8.93 -6.91
N HIS A 244 7.24 -8.42 -6.92
CA HIS A 244 8.38 -9.14 -6.38
C HIS A 244 8.28 -9.37 -4.87
N MET A 245 7.82 -8.37 -4.10
CA MET A 245 7.57 -8.55 -2.66
C MET A 245 6.54 -9.66 -2.42
N ARG A 246 5.47 -9.71 -3.22
CA ARG A 246 4.47 -10.80 -3.15
C ARG A 246 5.06 -12.16 -3.51
N TYR A 247 5.86 -12.21 -4.56
CA TYR A 247 6.60 -13.41 -4.97
C TYR A 247 7.50 -13.94 -3.84
N GLN A 248 8.28 -13.05 -3.20
CA GLN A 248 9.14 -13.40 -2.06
C GLN A 248 8.34 -13.89 -0.84
N ILE A 249 7.21 -13.23 -0.52
CA ILE A 249 6.30 -13.70 0.55
C ILE A 249 5.83 -15.13 0.27
N GLY A 250 5.45 -15.44 -0.98
CA GLY A 250 5.07 -16.79 -1.39
C GLY A 250 6.18 -17.81 -1.14
N GLN A 251 7.40 -17.51 -1.59
CA GLN A 251 8.58 -18.36 -1.39
C GLN A 251 8.93 -18.57 0.09
N ILE A 252 8.76 -17.54 0.92
CA ILE A 252 8.99 -17.66 2.37
C ILE A 252 7.91 -18.54 3.02
N ASN A 253 6.64 -18.40 2.61
CA ASN A 253 5.56 -19.24 3.11
C ASN A 253 5.78 -20.72 2.80
N GLU A 254 6.27 -21.04 1.59
CA GLU A 254 6.65 -22.41 1.22
C GLU A 254 7.77 -22.96 2.11
N GLN A 255 8.80 -22.15 2.40
CA GLN A 255 9.89 -22.53 3.30
C GLN A 255 9.41 -22.74 4.75
N ILE A 256 8.55 -21.87 5.27
CA ILE A 256 7.95 -22.03 6.60
C ILE A 256 7.13 -23.33 6.66
N ALA A 257 6.32 -23.61 5.64
CA ALA A 257 5.54 -24.84 5.58
C ALA A 257 6.42 -26.11 5.53
N ALA A 258 7.56 -26.05 4.83
CA ALA A 258 8.53 -27.14 4.81
C ALA A 258 9.17 -27.36 6.20
N ILE A 259 9.55 -26.28 6.90
CA ILE A 259 10.07 -26.35 8.27
C ILE A 259 9.02 -26.90 9.23
N ASP A 260 7.77 -26.45 9.13
CA ASP A 260 6.67 -26.94 9.96
C ASP A 260 6.42 -28.44 9.74
N ALA A 261 6.53 -28.91 8.49
CA ALA A 261 6.44 -30.33 8.16
C ALA A 261 7.62 -31.13 8.76
N GLU A 262 8.85 -30.61 8.71
CA GLU A 262 10.02 -31.24 9.30
C GLU A 262 9.93 -31.32 10.82
N LEU A 263 9.57 -30.21 11.48
CA LEU A 263 9.31 -30.15 12.92
C LEU A 263 8.25 -31.17 13.36
N ALA A 264 7.21 -31.39 12.56
CA ALA A 264 6.16 -32.38 12.85
C ALA A 264 6.66 -33.84 12.79
N THR A 265 7.79 -34.11 12.13
CA THR A 265 8.41 -35.46 12.10
C THR A 265 9.33 -35.73 13.28
N LEU A 266 9.73 -34.69 14.02
CA LEU A 266 10.58 -34.85 15.19
C LEU A 266 9.82 -35.55 16.33
N PRO A 267 10.50 -36.39 17.14
CA PRO A 267 9.86 -37.06 18.28
C PRO A 267 9.21 -36.07 19.25
N GLN A 268 7.95 -36.28 19.66
CA GLN A 268 7.28 -35.35 20.60
C GLN A 268 7.97 -35.23 21.97
N VAL A 269 8.85 -36.17 22.31
CA VAL A 269 9.74 -36.13 23.48
C VAL A 269 11.12 -35.68 23.01
N CYS A 270 11.20 -34.57 22.28
CA CYS A 270 12.48 -33.92 22.01
C CYS A 270 13.02 -33.41 23.34
N ASP A 271 14.27 -33.76 23.62
CA ASP A 271 15.09 -33.00 24.55
C ASP A 271 15.02 -31.52 24.13
N PRO A 272 14.65 -30.58 25.02
CA PRO A 272 14.69 -29.14 24.73
C PRO A 272 16.04 -28.65 24.17
N GLY A 273 17.11 -29.45 24.30
CA GLY A 273 18.42 -29.22 23.70
C GLY A 273 18.70 -29.92 22.37
N ASP A 274 17.72 -30.49 21.66
CA ASP A 274 17.95 -31.06 20.31
C ASP A 274 18.40 -29.96 19.33
N PRO A 275 19.66 -29.99 18.85
CA PRO A 275 20.20 -28.93 18.01
C PRO A 275 19.45 -28.76 16.69
N VAL A 276 18.83 -29.82 16.16
CA VAL A 276 18.08 -29.75 14.89
C VAL A 276 16.78 -28.97 15.09
N GLY A 277 16.00 -29.32 16.12
CA GLY A 277 14.77 -28.59 16.47
C GLY A 277 15.04 -27.11 16.76
N MET A 278 16.12 -26.80 17.48
CA MET A 278 16.52 -25.42 17.75
C MET A 278 16.82 -24.63 16.47
N LEU A 279 17.62 -25.18 15.55
CA LEU A 279 17.96 -24.52 14.29
C LEU A 279 16.72 -24.30 13.39
N LEU A 280 15.81 -25.28 13.34
CA LEU A 280 14.55 -25.14 12.59
C LEU A 280 13.66 -24.04 13.16
N HIS A 281 13.53 -23.96 14.49
CA HIS A 281 12.77 -22.90 15.14
C HIS A 281 13.39 -21.51 14.92
N GLU A 282 14.72 -21.38 15.01
CA GLU A 282 15.44 -20.14 14.72
C GLU A 282 15.22 -19.71 13.26
N ARG A 283 15.44 -20.63 12.31
CA ARG A 283 15.23 -20.34 10.88
C ARG A 283 13.79 -19.95 10.56
N ARG A 284 12.81 -20.62 11.20
CA ARG A 284 11.40 -20.28 11.06
C ARG A 284 11.12 -18.86 11.56
N ALA A 285 11.68 -18.47 12.70
CA ALA A 285 11.52 -17.12 13.26
C ALA A 285 12.14 -16.04 12.35
N GLU A 286 13.32 -16.28 11.78
CA GLU A 286 13.94 -15.39 10.79
C GLU A 286 13.04 -15.19 9.57
N LEU A 287 12.52 -16.29 9.01
CA LEU A 287 11.64 -16.26 7.85
C LEU A 287 10.32 -15.52 8.16
N GLU A 288 9.75 -15.73 9.35
CA GLU A 288 8.57 -14.98 9.79
C GLU A 288 8.85 -13.49 9.89
N GLN A 289 10.00 -13.08 10.42
CA GLN A 289 10.39 -11.66 10.48
C GLN A 289 10.55 -11.07 9.08
N GLN A 290 11.24 -11.78 8.17
CA GLN A 290 11.42 -11.34 6.78
C GLN A 290 10.08 -11.20 6.06
N ARG A 291 9.19 -12.20 6.20
CA ARG A 291 7.83 -12.15 5.64
C ARG A 291 7.05 -10.96 6.18
N ASN A 292 7.08 -10.74 7.50
CA ASN A 292 6.35 -9.64 8.12
C ASN A 292 6.85 -8.27 7.64
N ASN A 293 8.17 -8.11 7.46
CA ASN A 293 8.74 -6.88 6.91
C ASN A 293 8.30 -6.64 5.45
N LEU A 294 8.35 -7.68 4.61
CA LEU A 294 7.88 -7.59 3.22
C LEU A 294 6.38 -7.30 3.15
N ALA A 295 5.58 -7.98 3.97
CA ALA A 295 4.14 -7.76 4.04
C ALA A 295 3.83 -6.32 4.45
N ALA A 296 4.49 -5.79 5.48
CA ALA A 296 4.32 -4.41 5.94
C ALA A 296 4.73 -3.37 4.87
N ALA A 297 5.85 -3.60 4.17
CA ALA A 297 6.27 -2.72 3.09
C ALA A 297 5.27 -2.73 1.92
N LEU A 298 4.80 -3.92 1.54
CA LEU A 298 3.87 -4.10 0.45
C LEU A 298 2.49 -3.49 0.77
N THR A 299 1.88 -3.82 1.91
CA THR A 299 0.57 -3.28 2.31
C THR A 299 0.63 -1.80 2.69
N GLY A 300 1.78 -1.33 3.17
CA GLY A 300 2.03 0.08 3.46
C GLY A 300 2.09 0.97 2.21
N SER A 301 2.28 0.39 1.01
CA SER A 301 2.21 1.13 -0.25
C SER A 301 0.81 1.18 -0.88
N ALA A 302 -0.23 0.71 -0.17
CA ALA A 302 -1.61 0.90 -0.58
C ALA A 302 -1.96 2.39 -0.64
N HIS A 303 -2.61 2.80 -1.72
CA HIS A 303 -3.10 4.18 -1.85
C HIS A 303 -4.33 4.39 -0.97
N GLU A 304 -4.27 5.41 -0.13
CA GLU A 304 -5.38 5.82 0.74
C GLU A 304 -6.36 6.69 -0.04
N TYR A 305 -7.66 6.42 0.14
CA TYR A 305 -8.73 7.25 -0.41
C TYR A 305 -9.62 7.76 0.70
N GLU A 306 -9.98 9.03 0.63
CA GLU A 306 -10.97 9.65 1.53
C GLU A 306 -12.34 9.69 0.86
N GLN A 307 -13.40 9.28 1.56
CA GLN A 307 -14.76 9.38 1.01
C GLN A 307 -15.24 10.84 0.88
N PHE A 308 -14.60 11.76 1.60
CA PHE A 308 -14.92 13.20 1.61
C PHE A 308 -14.14 14.00 0.58
N ASP A 309 -13.21 13.39 -0.18
CA ASP A 309 -12.41 14.08 -1.18
C ASP A 309 -13.33 14.89 -2.11
N ARG A 310 -13.01 16.18 -2.28
CA ARG A 310 -13.79 17.13 -3.07
C ARG A 310 -14.05 16.69 -4.52
N ARG A 311 -13.20 15.82 -5.07
CA ARG A 311 -13.34 15.24 -6.42
C ARG A 311 -14.62 14.40 -6.54
N TRP A 312 -15.08 13.77 -5.46
CA TRP A 312 -16.21 12.85 -5.51
C TRP A 312 -17.17 12.87 -4.33
N GLY A 313 -16.84 13.46 -3.19
CA GLY A 313 -17.67 13.42 -1.99
C GLY A 313 -19.10 13.92 -2.22
N ALA A 314 -19.28 14.89 -3.12
CA ALA A 314 -20.60 15.43 -3.50
C ALA A 314 -21.40 14.54 -4.46
N GLN A 315 -20.79 13.52 -5.09
CA GLN A 315 -21.46 12.64 -6.04
C GLN A 315 -22.49 11.75 -5.34
N ARG A 316 -23.68 11.60 -5.93
CA ARG A 316 -24.76 10.76 -5.40
C ARG A 316 -24.31 9.30 -5.32
N TYR A 317 -24.57 8.64 -4.21
CA TYR A 317 -24.28 7.22 -4.00
C TYR A 317 -25.57 6.40 -3.86
N GLY A 318 -26.00 5.82 -4.97
CA GLY A 318 -27.19 4.98 -5.09
C GLY A 318 -28.14 5.45 -6.19
N ASN A 319 -29.03 4.56 -6.62
CA ASN A 319 -29.92 4.81 -7.76
C ASN A 319 -31.23 5.53 -7.40
N SER A 320 -31.56 5.61 -6.10
CA SER A 320 -32.76 6.29 -5.63
C SER A 320 -32.51 7.78 -5.36
N PRO A 321 -33.50 8.67 -5.59
CA PRO A 321 -33.45 10.06 -5.15
C PRO A 321 -33.20 10.21 -3.64
N ASP A 322 -33.61 9.22 -2.84
CA ASP A 322 -33.48 9.22 -1.36
C ASP A 322 -32.08 8.83 -0.87
N CYS A 323 -31.20 8.41 -1.78
CA CYS A 323 -29.85 8.05 -1.43
C CYS A 323 -28.95 9.29 -1.28
N THR A 324 -28.12 9.27 -0.24
CA THR A 324 -27.09 10.27 0.07
C THR A 324 -25.91 10.22 -0.91
N ASN A 325 -24.92 11.11 -0.72
CA ASN A 325 -23.68 11.13 -1.50
C ASN A 325 -22.56 10.23 -0.93
N ILE A 326 -21.43 10.16 -1.64
CA ILE A 326 -20.24 9.37 -1.22
C ILE A 326 -19.68 9.89 0.11
N ALA A 327 -19.63 11.19 0.33
CA ALA A 327 -19.16 11.74 1.61
C ALA A 327 -19.98 11.25 2.81
N GLN A 328 -21.29 11.04 2.65
CA GLN A 328 -22.16 10.66 3.75
C GLN A 328 -22.29 9.15 3.98
N ALA A 329 -22.11 8.32 2.95
CA ALA A 329 -22.37 6.87 3.05
C ALA A 329 -21.37 6.00 2.26
N GLY A 330 -20.30 6.58 1.74
CA GLY A 330 -19.37 5.95 0.81
C GLY A 330 -18.21 5.19 1.45
N CYS A 331 -18.20 4.95 2.75
CA CYS A 331 -17.10 4.23 3.41
C CYS A 331 -16.86 2.83 2.81
N GLY A 332 -17.95 2.08 2.54
CA GLY A 332 -17.89 0.77 1.90
C GLY A 332 -17.23 0.78 0.52
N PRO A 333 -17.77 1.51 -0.47
CA PRO A 333 -17.16 1.59 -1.79
C PRO A 333 -15.77 2.23 -1.78
N THR A 334 -15.49 3.18 -0.89
CA THR A 334 -14.14 3.76 -0.79
C THR A 334 -13.13 2.71 -0.30
N SER A 335 -13.45 1.92 0.72
CA SER A 335 -12.64 0.77 1.13
C SER A 335 -12.46 -0.27 0.02
N LEU A 336 -13.50 -0.52 -0.78
CA LEU A 336 -13.41 -1.38 -1.96
C LEU A 336 -12.43 -0.81 -3.01
N ALA A 337 -12.42 0.52 -3.22
CA ALA A 337 -11.50 1.16 -4.15
C ALA A 337 -10.04 1.03 -3.69
N ILE A 338 -9.77 1.22 -2.40
CA ILE A 338 -8.43 1.02 -1.81
C ILE A 338 -7.92 -0.38 -2.12
N VAL A 339 -8.72 -1.41 -1.82
CA VAL A 339 -8.32 -2.82 -2.01
C VAL A 339 -8.17 -3.18 -3.49
N LEU A 340 -9.09 -2.77 -4.35
CA LEU A 340 -8.98 -3.06 -5.79
C LEU A 340 -7.78 -2.34 -6.40
N ASN A 341 -7.58 -1.06 -6.07
CA ASN A 341 -6.44 -0.28 -6.56
C ASN A 341 -5.11 -0.93 -6.14
N TYR A 342 -5.01 -1.36 -4.88
CA TYR A 342 -3.88 -2.13 -4.37
C TYR A 342 -3.59 -3.40 -5.19
N LEU A 343 -4.61 -4.20 -5.50
CA LEU A 343 -4.45 -5.45 -6.25
C LEU A 343 -4.17 -5.23 -7.74
N TYR A 344 -4.69 -4.16 -8.35
CA TYR A 344 -4.36 -3.82 -9.74
C TYR A 344 -2.88 -3.42 -9.87
N GLN A 345 -2.32 -2.74 -8.87
CA GLN A 345 -0.91 -2.37 -8.84
C GLN A 345 0.05 -3.56 -8.65
N GLU A 346 -0.44 -4.77 -8.34
CA GLU A 346 0.39 -5.98 -8.22
C GLU A 346 0.50 -6.78 -9.53
N ASP A 347 -0.07 -6.28 -10.64
CA ASP A 347 0.04 -6.92 -11.96
C ASP A 347 0.85 -6.04 -12.92
N PRO A 348 2.16 -6.32 -13.08
CA PRO A 348 3.09 -5.51 -13.88
C PRO A 348 2.69 -5.38 -15.35
N GLU A 349 1.91 -6.32 -15.89
CA GLU A 349 1.46 -6.33 -17.28
C GLU A 349 0.07 -5.69 -17.47
N SER A 350 -0.59 -5.27 -16.38
CA SER A 350 -1.92 -4.64 -16.41
C SER A 350 -1.89 -3.13 -16.68
N LEU A 351 -3.03 -2.47 -16.47
CA LEU A 351 -3.18 -1.01 -16.47
C LEU A 351 -2.15 -0.30 -15.57
N ALA A 352 -1.66 -0.96 -14.51
CA ALA A 352 -0.61 -0.44 -13.64
C ALA A 352 0.74 -0.19 -14.36
N SER A 353 0.99 -0.88 -15.48
CA SER A 353 2.20 -0.69 -16.31
C SER A 353 2.37 0.72 -16.87
N GLY A 354 1.28 1.49 -16.94
CA GLY A 354 1.28 2.89 -17.40
C GLY A 354 1.62 3.92 -16.31
N GLY A 355 2.02 3.49 -15.11
CA GLY A 355 2.33 4.40 -14.00
C GLY A 355 1.10 5.03 -13.33
N GLN A 356 -0.10 4.54 -13.64
CA GLN A 356 -1.33 5.03 -13.03
C GLN A 356 -1.42 4.56 -11.57
N ILE A 357 -1.50 5.52 -10.65
CA ILE A 357 -1.64 5.25 -9.20
C ILE A 357 -3.10 5.06 -8.82
N GLU A 358 -4.03 5.75 -9.49
CA GLU A 358 -5.48 5.67 -9.25
C GLU A 358 -6.18 4.88 -10.36
N ILE A 359 -6.01 3.55 -10.34
CA ILE A 359 -6.59 2.62 -11.34
C ILE A 359 -8.09 2.40 -11.06
N VAL A 360 -8.43 2.26 -9.77
CA VAL A 360 -9.82 2.13 -9.29
C VAL A 360 -10.09 3.21 -8.27
N THR A 361 -11.14 4.00 -8.50
CA THR A 361 -11.49 5.19 -7.72
C THR A 361 -12.81 5.01 -6.96
N PRO A 362 -13.05 5.80 -5.89
CA PRO A 362 -14.29 5.72 -5.12
C PRO A 362 -15.58 5.92 -5.93
N PRO A 363 -15.65 6.82 -6.94
CA PRO A 363 -16.82 6.89 -7.84
C PRO A 363 -17.14 5.59 -8.58
N GLN A 364 -16.12 4.88 -9.07
CA GLN A 364 -16.31 3.64 -9.83
C GLN A 364 -16.87 2.54 -8.91
N THR A 365 -16.29 2.37 -7.74
CA THR A 365 -16.77 1.38 -6.76
C THR A 365 -18.11 1.78 -6.14
N ALA A 366 -18.39 3.08 -5.98
CA ALA A 366 -19.71 3.56 -5.55
C ALA A 366 -20.79 3.26 -6.59
N THR A 367 -20.49 3.43 -7.87
CA THR A 367 -21.40 3.05 -8.97
C THR A 367 -21.69 1.56 -8.95
N TYR A 368 -20.66 0.72 -8.79
CA TYR A 368 -20.82 -0.73 -8.64
C TYR A 368 -21.66 -1.08 -7.39
N ALA A 369 -21.30 -0.53 -6.23
CA ALA A 369 -21.96 -0.85 -4.97
C ALA A 369 -23.39 -0.31 -4.89
N ALA A 370 -23.77 0.68 -5.72
CA ALA A 370 -25.14 1.19 -5.84
C ALA A 370 -26.14 0.10 -6.24
N THR A 371 -25.71 -0.89 -7.02
CA THR A 371 -26.52 -2.07 -7.41
C THR A 371 -26.14 -3.33 -6.64
N HIS A 372 -24.97 -3.36 -5.99
CA HIS A 372 -24.43 -4.51 -5.27
C HIS A 372 -24.28 -4.23 -3.77
N GLY A 373 -25.37 -3.85 -3.11
CA GLY A 373 -25.42 -3.80 -1.65
C GLY A 373 -25.73 -2.43 -1.04
N ARG A 374 -25.84 -1.35 -1.82
CA ARG A 374 -26.33 -0.07 -1.29
C ARG A 374 -27.74 -0.21 -0.70
N ILE A 375 -27.91 0.22 0.54
CA ILE A 375 -29.21 0.36 1.21
C ILE A 375 -29.37 1.84 1.60
N CYS A 376 -30.16 2.62 0.84
CA CYS A 376 -30.34 4.06 1.10
C CYS A 376 -30.65 4.31 2.57
N ASN A 377 -29.99 5.31 3.17
CA ASN A 377 -30.09 5.64 4.60
C ASN A 377 -29.55 4.59 5.60
N SER A 378 -28.88 3.52 5.14
CA SER A 378 -28.29 2.49 6.01
C SER A 378 -26.88 2.02 5.62
N GLY A 379 -26.26 2.66 4.61
CA GLY A 379 -24.92 2.33 4.13
C GLY A 379 -24.89 1.24 3.04
N THR A 380 -23.98 0.28 3.18
CA THR A 380 -23.68 -0.75 2.18
C THR A 380 -23.63 -2.14 2.83
N ALA A 381 -24.26 -3.14 2.23
CA ALA A 381 -24.19 -4.54 2.64
C ALA A 381 -22.90 -5.18 2.11
N GLY A 382 -21.93 -5.40 3.02
CA GLY A 382 -20.59 -5.88 2.67
C GLY A 382 -20.57 -7.25 1.98
N ASP A 383 -21.41 -8.18 2.42
CA ASP A 383 -21.49 -9.51 1.78
C ASP A 383 -21.86 -9.38 0.31
N THR A 384 -22.96 -8.69 -0.01
CA THR A 384 -23.40 -8.49 -1.40
C THR A 384 -22.38 -7.72 -2.24
N MET A 385 -21.76 -6.69 -1.65
CA MET A 385 -20.75 -5.86 -2.33
C MET A 385 -19.51 -6.68 -2.68
N VAL A 386 -19.00 -7.49 -1.76
CA VAL A 386 -17.71 -8.16 -1.93
C VAL A 386 -17.87 -9.49 -2.67
N THR A 387 -18.88 -10.32 -2.37
CA THR A 387 -18.99 -11.64 -3.00
C THR A 387 -19.28 -11.57 -4.50
N ASN A 388 -19.89 -10.49 -4.97
CA ASN A 388 -20.22 -10.27 -6.38
C ASN A 388 -19.21 -9.38 -7.12
N VAL A 389 -18.05 -9.09 -6.52
CA VAL A 389 -17.08 -8.13 -7.08
C VAL A 389 -16.68 -8.44 -8.53
N HIS A 390 -16.63 -9.74 -8.89
CA HIS A 390 -16.34 -10.23 -10.24
C HIS A 390 -17.27 -9.66 -11.33
N THR A 391 -18.50 -9.25 -10.97
CA THR A 391 -19.50 -8.72 -11.92
C THR A 391 -19.19 -7.29 -12.36
N GLY A 392 -18.55 -6.49 -11.49
CA GLY A 392 -18.09 -5.13 -11.80
C GLY A 392 -16.60 -5.07 -12.13
N PHE A 393 -15.83 -6.01 -11.59
CA PHE A 393 -14.36 -6.09 -11.73
C PHE A 393 -13.97 -7.53 -12.07
N PRO A 394 -14.04 -7.92 -13.36
CA PRO A 394 -13.63 -9.24 -13.80
C PRO A 394 -12.18 -9.56 -13.42
N GLY A 395 -11.90 -10.82 -13.11
CA GLY A 395 -10.58 -11.25 -12.63
C GLY A 395 -10.38 -11.14 -11.11
N PHE A 396 -11.40 -10.69 -10.37
CA PHE A 396 -11.37 -10.65 -8.90
C PHE A 396 -12.50 -11.48 -8.31
N ARG A 397 -12.23 -12.15 -7.18
CA ARG A 397 -13.25 -12.76 -6.33
C ARG A 397 -13.20 -12.17 -4.95
N GLY A 398 -14.35 -12.13 -4.29
CA GLY A 398 -14.47 -11.69 -2.92
C GLY A 398 -15.17 -12.73 -2.06
N ARG A 399 -14.77 -12.81 -0.79
CA ARG A 399 -15.41 -13.70 0.19
C ARG A 399 -15.31 -13.14 1.59
N ARG A 400 -16.28 -13.50 2.43
CA ARG A 400 -16.22 -13.25 3.87
C ARG A 400 -15.20 -14.19 4.53
N ILE A 401 -14.48 -13.69 5.52
CA ILE A 401 -13.47 -14.45 6.28
C ILE A 401 -13.63 -14.25 7.78
N SER A 402 -13.02 -15.13 8.59
CA SER A 402 -12.90 -14.94 10.04
C SER A 402 -11.79 -13.95 10.39
N LEU A 403 -11.75 -13.50 11.66
CA LEU A 403 -10.66 -12.65 12.15
C LEU A 403 -9.31 -13.40 12.14
N ASP A 404 -9.29 -14.70 12.44
CA ASP A 404 -8.07 -15.49 12.38
C ASP A 404 -7.56 -15.59 10.94
N GLN A 405 -8.46 -15.84 9.98
CA GLN A 405 -8.12 -15.79 8.56
C GLN A 405 -7.63 -14.41 8.16
N ALA A 406 -8.22 -13.33 8.68
CA ALA A 406 -7.76 -11.97 8.39
C ALA A 406 -6.31 -11.74 8.84
N VAL A 407 -5.90 -12.28 9.99
CA VAL A 407 -4.50 -12.22 10.47
C VAL A 407 -3.57 -12.91 9.49
N ASP A 408 -3.94 -14.11 9.02
CA ASP A 408 -3.13 -14.88 8.07
C ASP A 408 -3.00 -14.15 6.72
N GLN A 409 -4.09 -13.53 6.26
CA GLN A 409 -4.10 -12.72 5.04
C GLN A 409 -3.20 -11.49 5.18
N LEU A 410 -3.28 -10.76 6.30
CA LEU A 410 -2.44 -9.58 6.54
C LEU A 410 -0.95 -9.92 6.65
N ARG A 411 -0.60 -11.04 7.32
CA ARG A 411 0.79 -11.55 7.37
C ARG A 411 1.30 -12.01 6.02
N SER A 412 0.39 -12.41 5.13
CA SER A 412 0.68 -12.71 3.73
C SER A 412 0.62 -11.47 2.84
N GLY A 413 0.52 -10.26 3.41
CA GLY A 413 0.46 -8.99 2.71
C GLY A 413 -0.83 -8.74 1.91
N ASN A 414 -1.95 -9.35 2.27
CA ASN A 414 -3.24 -9.07 1.65
C ASN A 414 -4.02 -8.07 2.51
N LEU A 415 -4.71 -7.12 1.87
CA LEU A 415 -5.60 -6.19 2.56
C LEU A 415 -6.94 -6.85 2.90
N VAL A 416 -7.55 -6.43 4.01
CA VAL A 416 -8.84 -6.97 4.47
C VAL A 416 -9.82 -5.83 4.74
N ILE A 417 -10.98 -5.84 4.06
CA ILE A 417 -12.06 -4.91 4.37
C ILE A 417 -12.75 -5.39 5.65
N PHE A 418 -13.07 -4.48 6.57
CA PHE A 418 -13.88 -4.81 7.74
C PHE A 418 -14.95 -3.75 8.02
N LEU A 419 -16.02 -4.16 8.68
CA LEU A 419 -17.09 -3.27 9.13
C LEU A 419 -17.01 -3.13 10.66
N CYS A 420 -16.56 -1.97 11.10
CA CYS A 420 -16.63 -1.53 12.49
C CYS A 420 -18.09 -1.28 12.88
N ARG A 421 -18.58 -1.93 13.93
CA ARG A 421 -19.93 -1.73 14.47
C ARG A 421 -19.84 -1.41 15.97
N GLY A 422 -19.63 -0.13 16.27
CA GLY A 422 -19.40 0.34 17.64
C GLY A 422 -17.97 0.12 18.12
N CYS A 423 -16.99 0.06 17.21
CA CYS A 423 -15.59 -0.14 17.59
C CYS A 423 -14.90 1.20 17.91
N THR A 424 -13.84 1.11 18.71
CA THR A 424 -12.95 2.25 19.01
C THR A 424 -11.52 1.89 18.60
N GLY A 425 -10.85 2.82 17.93
CA GLY A 425 -9.44 2.72 17.56
C GLY A 425 -8.65 3.97 17.97
N GLN A 426 -7.32 3.88 17.84
CA GLN A 426 -6.41 5.00 18.08
C GLN A 426 -6.23 5.80 16.80
N ASN A 427 -6.34 7.12 16.90
CA ASN A 427 -6.12 8.03 15.78
C ASN A 427 -4.67 8.52 15.69
N ARG A 428 -4.36 9.26 14.61
CA ARG A 428 -3.02 9.83 14.36
C ARG A 428 -2.49 10.77 15.45
N ARG A 429 -3.38 11.31 16.30
CA ARG A 429 -3.03 12.18 17.42
C ARG A 429 -2.88 11.43 18.76
N GLY A 430 -2.98 10.10 18.75
CA GLY A 430 -2.97 9.27 19.97
C GLY A 430 -4.25 9.38 20.80
N GLY A 431 -5.35 9.82 20.19
CA GLY A 431 -6.67 9.88 20.82
C GLY A 431 -7.59 8.74 20.35
N ASP A 432 -8.60 8.44 21.16
CA ASP A 432 -9.63 7.47 20.80
C ASP A 432 -10.61 8.04 19.77
N LYS A 433 -11.01 7.20 18.82
CA LYS A 433 -12.13 7.47 17.93
C LYS A 433 -13.04 6.28 17.81
N SER A 434 -14.34 6.53 17.84
CA SER A 434 -15.38 5.51 17.75
C SER A 434 -16.28 5.74 16.53
N TYR A 435 -16.72 4.64 15.92
CA TYR A 435 -17.75 4.65 14.89
C TYR A 435 -18.91 3.73 15.26
N GLY A 436 -20.15 4.19 15.06
CA GLY A 436 -21.35 3.35 15.22
C GLY A 436 -21.51 2.30 14.11
N GLY A 437 -20.97 2.58 12.92
CA GLY A 437 -21.00 1.73 11.74
C GLY A 437 -20.09 2.33 10.66
N HIS A 438 -18.97 1.69 10.33
CA HIS A 438 -18.01 2.24 9.37
C HIS A 438 -17.14 1.17 8.72
N TYR A 439 -17.04 1.21 7.39
CA TYR A 439 -16.14 0.34 6.64
C TYR A 439 -14.74 0.93 6.59
N MET A 440 -13.74 0.11 6.86
CA MET A 440 -12.32 0.47 6.80
C MET A 440 -11.53 -0.71 6.23
N VAL A 441 -10.23 -0.51 5.99
CA VAL A 441 -9.32 -1.55 5.48
C VAL A 441 -8.24 -1.82 6.50
N LEU A 442 -8.01 -3.08 6.85
CA LEU A 442 -6.82 -3.51 7.57
C LEU A 442 -5.68 -3.66 6.58
N ASN A 443 -4.54 -3.02 6.86
CA ASN A 443 -3.34 -3.08 6.04
C ASN A 443 -2.11 -3.56 6.82
N GLY A 444 -2.27 -4.09 8.01
CA GLY A 444 -1.18 -4.70 8.74
C GLY A 444 -1.63 -5.30 10.07
N VAL A 445 -0.79 -6.14 10.63
CA VAL A 445 -0.96 -6.72 11.95
C VAL A 445 0.40 -6.88 12.60
N ASN A 446 0.49 -6.61 13.90
CA ASN A 446 1.72 -6.83 14.65
C ASN A 446 2.00 -8.34 14.84
N ALA A 447 3.22 -8.66 15.30
CA ALA A 447 3.72 -10.03 15.36
C ALA A 447 2.79 -10.98 16.15
N ASP A 448 2.25 -10.54 17.28
CA ASP A 448 1.38 -11.35 18.15
C ASP A 448 -0.11 -11.34 17.74
N GLY A 449 -0.50 -10.56 16.73
CA GLY A 449 -1.88 -10.48 16.28
C GLY A 449 -2.82 -9.67 17.17
N SER A 450 -2.28 -8.84 18.08
CA SER A 450 -3.05 -8.06 19.05
C SER A 450 -3.46 -6.67 18.56
N VAL A 451 -2.72 -6.08 17.61
CA VAL A 451 -2.96 -4.73 17.07
C VAL A 451 -2.88 -4.76 15.55
N PHE A 452 -3.81 -4.06 14.90
CA PHE A 452 -3.95 -3.98 13.46
C PHE A 452 -3.79 -2.54 12.99
N ASN A 453 -3.13 -2.36 11.85
CA ASN A 453 -3.07 -1.07 11.15
C ASN A 453 -4.32 -0.91 10.28
N VAL A 454 -4.80 0.33 10.16
CA VAL A 454 -6.06 0.68 9.52
C VAL A 454 -5.85 1.81 8.51
N LEU A 455 -6.47 1.66 7.34
CA LEU A 455 -6.75 2.74 6.39
C LEU A 455 -8.22 3.12 6.56
N ASP A 456 -8.46 4.33 7.07
CA ASP A 456 -9.79 4.83 7.42
C ASP A 456 -10.29 5.81 6.35
N PRO A 457 -11.26 5.44 5.50
CA PRO A 457 -11.76 6.36 4.48
C PRO A 457 -12.68 7.46 5.04
N GLY A 458 -12.97 7.41 6.35
CA GLY A 458 -14.07 8.11 7.03
C GLY A 458 -13.69 9.33 7.84
N ALA A 459 -12.44 9.77 7.83
CA ALA A 459 -12.07 11.04 8.44
C ALA A 459 -11.19 11.89 7.53
N ASN A 460 -10.86 13.07 8.06
CA ASN A 460 -9.70 13.81 7.61
C ASN A 460 -8.44 13.22 8.28
N GLU A 461 -7.28 13.38 7.63
CA GLU A 461 -5.97 12.87 8.08
C GLU A 461 -5.66 12.98 9.60
N ALA A 462 -6.22 13.99 10.27
CA ALA A 462 -6.01 14.24 11.69
C ALA A 462 -6.84 13.34 12.64
N SER A 463 -7.92 12.74 12.15
CA SER A 463 -8.90 12.01 12.94
C SER A 463 -9.10 10.56 12.47
N ASP A 464 -8.32 10.08 11.50
CA ASP A 464 -8.40 8.70 11.02
C ASP A 464 -8.00 7.72 12.10
N ILE A 465 -8.76 6.62 12.23
CA ILE A 465 -8.29 5.47 13.00
C ILE A 465 -7.06 4.89 12.28
N LEU A 466 -5.91 4.92 12.94
CA LEU A 466 -4.67 4.32 12.43
C LEU A 466 -4.48 2.89 12.94
N THR A 467 -4.91 2.61 14.17
CA THR A 467 -4.79 1.28 14.73
C THR A 467 -6.02 0.85 15.51
N ILE A 468 -6.27 -0.45 15.51
CA ILE A 468 -7.37 -1.07 16.25
C ILE A 468 -6.89 -2.37 16.89
N THR A 469 -7.37 -2.66 18.10
CA THR A 469 -6.97 -3.86 18.83
C THR A 469 -7.81 -5.06 18.42
N ARG A 470 -7.23 -6.27 18.52
CA ARG A 470 -7.95 -7.54 18.34
C ARG A 470 -9.19 -7.61 19.22
N LYS A 471 -9.09 -7.15 20.47
CA LYS A 471 -10.22 -7.11 21.41
C LYS A 471 -11.40 -6.29 20.88
N ASN A 472 -11.11 -5.11 20.30
CA ASN A 472 -12.13 -4.29 19.66
C ASN A 472 -12.73 -4.99 18.44
N LEU A 473 -11.88 -5.54 17.58
CA LEU A 473 -12.35 -6.28 16.40
C LEU A 473 -13.22 -7.47 16.78
N THR A 474 -12.84 -8.30 17.75
CA THR A 474 -13.65 -9.44 18.21
C THR A 474 -15.03 -9.02 18.73
N SER A 475 -15.10 -7.89 19.43
CA SER A 475 -16.32 -7.47 20.13
C SER A 475 -17.23 -6.57 19.31
N HIS A 476 -16.69 -5.85 18.32
CA HIS A 476 -17.34 -4.73 17.66
C HIS A 476 -17.17 -4.73 16.14
N ASN A 477 -17.24 -5.92 15.51
CA ASN A 477 -17.26 -6.07 14.06
C ASN A 477 -18.59 -6.64 13.56
N ALA A 478 -18.89 -6.37 12.29
CA ALA A 478 -19.98 -7.04 11.56
C ALA A 478 -19.48 -7.93 10.42
N GLY A 479 -18.17 -8.01 10.19
CA GLY A 479 -17.57 -8.91 9.21
C GLY A 479 -16.19 -8.46 8.74
N PHE A 480 -15.49 -9.41 8.13
CA PHE A 480 -14.22 -9.24 7.44
C PHE A 480 -14.35 -9.83 6.04
N TRP A 481 -13.77 -9.17 5.04
CA TRP A 481 -13.85 -9.58 3.65
C TRP A 481 -12.49 -9.50 2.97
N LEU A 482 -12.17 -10.57 2.25
CA LEU A 482 -11.00 -10.66 1.39
C LEU A 482 -11.44 -10.46 -0.05
N ILE A 483 -10.63 -9.75 -0.81
CA ILE A 483 -10.69 -9.71 -2.27
C ILE A 483 -9.33 -10.17 -2.78
N GLU A 484 -9.36 -11.04 -3.79
CA GLU A 484 -8.16 -11.62 -4.39
C GLU A 484 -8.34 -11.70 -5.90
N ARG A 485 -7.22 -11.63 -6.61
CA ARG A 485 -7.16 -11.84 -8.07
C ARG A 485 -7.24 -13.35 -8.37
N ILE A 486 -7.93 -13.71 -9.44
CA ILE A 486 -8.17 -15.11 -9.88
C ILE A 486 -7.13 -15.52 -10.92
#